data_AF-A0A7S4C7V0-F1
#
_entry.id   AF-A0A7S4C7V0-F1
#
_cell.length_a   1.000
_cell.length_b   1.000
_cell.length_c   1.000
_cell.angle_alpha   90.00
_cell.angle_beta   90.00
_cell.angle_gamma   90.00
#
_symmetry.space_group_name_H-M   'P 1'
#
loop_
_entity.id
_entity.type
_entity.pdbx_description
1 polymer ?
#
loop_
_entity_poly.entity_id
_entity_poly.type
_entity_poly.pdbx_seq_one_letter_code
_entity_poly.pdbx_strand_id
1 'polypeptide(L)'
;QACTPNRIAPSPVALAPGAAPREMTQEEIRDVVRRFIAAARVVRDAGFSGVQIHCAHGYLLSQFLSPAVNQRTDRWGGSLENRARIVLEIVDGTRKELGA
;
A
#
# COMPACT_ATOMS: atom_id res chain seq x y z
N GLN A 1 19.26 14.16 2.87
CA GLN A 1 18.01 13.44 2.55
C GLN A 1 18.40 11.96 2.41
N ALA A 2 18.29 11.18 3.48
CA ALA A 2 18.89 9.86 3.55
C ALA A 2 18.17 8.89 2.59
N CYS A 3 18.92 8.37 1.61
CA CYS A 3 18.48 7.28 0.74
C CYS A 3 18.10 6.08 1.60
N THR A 4 16.81 5.79 1.74
CA THR A 4 16.37 4.50 2.28
C THR A 4 16.86 3.42 1.32
N PRO A 5 17.78 2.53 1.73
CA PRO A 5 18.51 1.64 0.81
C PRO A 5 17.64 0.55 0.18
N ASN A 6 16.33 0.53 0.45
CA ASN A 6 15.39 -0.46 -0.08
C ASN A 6 14.01 0.17 -0.29
N ARG A 7 13.90 1.17 -1.18
CA ARG A 7 12.61 1.71 -1.59
C ARG A 7 11.85 0.64 -2.37
N ILE A 8 10.66 0.30 -1.89
CA ILE A 8 9.77 -0.68 -2.53
C ILE A 8 8.57 0.02 -3.16
N ALA A 9 8.09 -0.54 -4.28
CA ALA A 9 7.00 -0.01 -5.07
C ALA A 9 6.27 -1.16 -5.81
N PRO A 10 5.06 -0.94 -6.37
CA PRO A 10 4.39 -1.95 -7.18
C PRO A 10 5.22 -2.41 -8.38
N SER A 11 6.03 -1.52 -8.96
CA SER A 11 6.91 -1.77 -10.11
C SER A 11 8.16 -0.86 -10.04
N PRO A 12 9.24 -1.16 -10.77
CA PRO A 12 10.50 -0.40 -10.70
C PRO A 12 10.44 0.92 -11.50
N VAL A 13 9.43 1.75 -11.22
CA VAL A 13 9.21 3.06 -11.85
C VAL A 13 9.61 4.17 -10.88
N ALA A 14 10.60 4.98 -11.27
CA ALA A 14 11.08 6.09 -10.45
C ALA A 14 10.14 7.31 -10.55
N LEU A 15 9.67 7.81 -9.40
CA LEU A 15 8.84 9.02 -9.32
C LEU A 15 9.63 10.31 -9.06
N ALA A 16 10.92 10.18 -8.74
CA ALA A 16 11.83 11.28 -8.48
C ALA A 16 13.24 10.88 -8.93
N PRO A 17 14.14 11.84 -9.20
CA PRO A 17 15.53 11.53 -9.54
C PRO A 17 16.19 10.58 -8.53
N GLY A 18 16.97 9.62 -9.02
CA GLY A 18 17.65 8.61 -8.22
C GLY A 18 17.36 7.18 -8.67
N ALA A 19 17.87 6.20 -7.92
CA ALA A 19 17.70 4.78 -8.25
C ALA A 19 16.23 4.36 -8.23
N ALA A 20 15.79 3.61 -9.25
CA ALA A 20 14.43 3.06 -9.28
C ALA A 20 14.14 2.22 -8.02
N PRO A 21 12.90 2.23 -7.52
CA PRO A 21 12.52 1.34 -6.42
C PRO A 21 12.57 -0.12 -6.89
N ARG A 22 12.68 -1.04 -5.93
CA ARG A 22 12.53 -2.46 -6.20
C ARG A 22 11.05 -2.82 -6.26
N GLU A 23 10.70 -3.69 -7.21
CA GLU A 23 9.36 -4.28 -7.26
C GLU A 23 9.07 -5.12 -5.99
N MET A 24 7.90 -4.91 -5.40
CA MET A 24 7.43 -5.68 -4.24
C MET A 24 7.12 -7.13 -4.60
N THR A 25 7.45 -8.06 -3.71
CA THR A 25 6.94 -9.44 -3.76
C THR A 25 5.50 -9.51 -3.25
N GLN A 26 4.79 -10.61 -3.55
CA GLN A 26 3.43 -10.78 -3.03
C GLN A 26 3.41 -10.86 -1.50
N GLU A 27 4.44 -11.45 -0.89
CA GLU A 27 4.62 -11.54 0.55
C GLU A 27 4.75 -10.15 1.18
N GLU A 28 5.54 -9.26 0.56
CA GLU A 28 5.70 -7.88 0.99
C GLU A 28 4.39 -7.09 0.88
N ILE A 29 3.63 -7.30 -0.21
CA ILE A 29 2.32 -6.67 -0.37
C ILE A 29 1.37 -7.13 0.74
N ARG A 30 1.29 -8.44 0.99
CA ARG A 30 0.48 -9.00 2.09
C ARG A 30 0.94 -8.50 3.45
N ASP A 31 2.25 -8.30 3.63
CA ASP A 31 2.80 -7.75 4.87
C ASP A 31 2.41 -6.30 5.09
N VAL A 32 2.44 -5.47 4.04
CA VAL A 32 1.93 -4.10 4.08
C VAL A 32 0.46 -4.09 4.49
N VAL A 33 -0.38 -4.95 3.90
CA VAL A 33 -1.80 -5.07 4.28
C VAL A 33 -1.94 -5.36 5.78
N ARG A 34 -1.22 -6.37 6.29
CA ARG A 34 -1.23 -6.71 7.73
C ARG A 34 -0.78 -5.54 8.62
N ARG A 35 0.24 -4.80 8.21
CA ARG A 35 0.77 -3.66 8.97
C ARG A 35 -0.23 -2.51 9.07
N PHE A 36 -0.98 -2.21 8.00
CA PHE A 36 -2.04 -1.20 8.06
C PHE A 36 -3.15 -1.60 9.04
N ILE A 37 -3.58 -2.87 9.01
CA ILE A 37 -4.59 -3.41 9.93
C ILE A 37 -4.09 -3.32 11.38
N ALA A 38 -2.85 -3.75 11.63
CA ALA A 38 -2.24 -3.68 12.96
C ALA A 38 -2.10 -2.23 13.46
N ALA A 39 -1.71 -1.30 12.58
CA ALA A 39 -1.64 0.12 12.92
C ALA A 39 -3.02 0.69 13.29
N ALA A 40 -4.08 0.29 12.58
CA ALA A 40 -5.43 0.72 12.91
C ALA A 40 -5.88 0.22 14.29
N ARG A 41 -5.46 -1.00 14.68
CA ARG A 41 -5.67 -1.53 16.05
C ARG A 41 -4.96 -0.68 17.09
N VAL A 42 -3.69 -0.36 16.88
CA VAL A 42 -2.93 0.52 17.78
C VAL A 42 -3.61 1.89 17.94
N VAL A 43 -4.12 2.46 16.85
CA VAL A 43 -4.82 3.76 16.89
C VAL A 43 -6.12 3.67 17.67
N ARG A 44 -6.91 2.59 17.50
CA ARG A 44 -8.11 2.34 18.33
C ARG A 44 -7.74 2.21 19.81
N ASP A 45 -6.74 1.40 20.13
CA ASP A 45 -6.31 1.14 21.51
C ASP A 45 -5.74 2.41 22.18
N ALA A 46 -5.25 3.37 21.38
CA ALA A 46 -4.85 4.70 21.81
C ALA A 46 -6.02 5.69 22.03
N GLY A 47 -7.27 5.28 21.81
CA GLY A 47 -8.47 6.07 22.09
C GLY A 47 -8.94 6.98 20.95
N PHE A 48 -8.41 6.84 19.74
CA PHE A 48 -8.90 7.58 18.58
C PHE A 48 -10.21 7.00 18.06
N SER A 49 -11.10 7.87 17.58
CA SER A 49 -12.41 7.47 17.03
C SER A 49 -12.37 6.97 15.59
N GLY A 50 -11.22 7.09 14.89
CA GLY A 50 -11.12 6.68 13.50
C GLY A 50 -9.70 6.76 12.94
N VAL A 51 -9.55 6.19 11.75
CA VAL A 51 -8.31 6.18 10.97
C VAL A 51 -8.59 6.62 9.54
N GLN A 52 -7.61 7.27 8.91
CA GLN A 52 -7.63 7.56 7.48
C GLN A 52 -6.53 6.76 6.78
N ILE A 53 -6.89 6.05 5.72
CA ILE A 53 -5.92 5.36 4.86
C ILE A 53 -5.48 6.31 3.75
N HIS A 54 -4.21 6.66 3.73
CA HIS A 54 -3.69 7.64 2.78
C HIS A 54 -3.37 7.02 1.41
N CYS A 55 -4.23 7.27 0.41
CA CYS A 55 -4.10 6.76 -0.96
C CYS A 55 -3.78 7.84 -2.01
N ALA A 56 -3.11 8.93 -1.62
CA ALA A 56 -2.86 10.09 -2.50
C ALA A 56 -1.36 10.44 -2.61
N HIS A 57 -1.07 11.49 -3.38
CA HIS A 57 0.23 12.18 -3.45
C HIS A 57 1.45 11.32 -3.83
N GLY A 58 1.29 10.27 -4.62
CA GLY A 58 2.41 9.46 -5.09
C GLY A 58 3.00 8.52 -4.04
N TYR A 59 2.40 8.40 -2.85
CA TYR A 59 2.76 7.39 -1.85
C TYR A 59 2.31 5.99 -2.26
N LEU A 60 2.81 4.97 -1.56
CA LEU A 60 2.70 3.55 -1.92
C LEU A 60 1.31 3.12 -2.44
N LEU A 61 0.23 3.40 -1.69
CA LEU A 61 -1.11 2.99 -2.10
C LEU A 61 -1.58 3.72 -3.37
N SER A 62 -1.24 5.00 -3.53
CA SER A 62 -1.53 5.74 -4.76
C SER A 62 -0.73 5.20 -5.96
N GLN A 63 0.48 4.68 -5.73
CA GLN A 63 1.28 4.03 -6.78
C GLN A 63 0.59 2.76 -7.27
N PHE A 64 0.02 1.95 -6.37
CA PHE A 64 -0.74 0.75 -6.76
C PHE A 64 -1.97 1.10 -7.61
N LEU A 65 -2.66 2.20 -7.31
CA LEU A 65 -3.86 2.63 -8.04
C LEU A 65 -3.54 3.16 -9.45
N SER A 66 -2.39 3.80 -9.61
CA SER A 66 -1.99 4.46 -10.85
C SER A 66 -1.49 3.46 -11.92
N PRO A 67 -2.13 3.37 -13.10
CA PRO A 67 -1.62 2.54 -14.20
C PRO A 67 -0.33 3.10 -14.82
N ALA A 68 0.05 4.34 -14.51
CA ALA A 68 1.33 4.90 -14.95
C ALA A 68 2.51 4.35 -14.13
N VAL A 69 2.27 3.94 -12.88
CA VAL A 69 3.32 3.49 -11.95
C VAL A 69 3.26 1.98 -11.72
N ASN A 70 2.06 1.42 -11.56
CA ASN A 70 1.85 -0.01 -11.38
C ASN A 70 1.76 -0.72 -12.74
N GLN A 71 2.87 -1.32 -13.16
CA GLN A 71 3.02 -2.07 -14.40
C GLN A 71 2.97 -3.59 -14.16
N ARG A 72 2.47 -4.05 -13.00
CA ARG A 72 2.37 -5.47 -12.68
C ARG A 72 1.34 -6.16 -13.56
N THR A 73 1.59 -7.43 -13.86
CA THR A 73 0.69 -8.32 -14.62
C THR A 73 0.03 -9.40 -13.75
N ASP A 74 0.29 -9.38 -12.44
CA ASP A 74 -0.30 -10.32 -11.46
C ASP A 74 -1.60 -9.77 -10.84
N ARG A 75 -2.10 -10.43 -9.79
CA ARG A 75 -3.34 -10.04 -9.09
C ARG A 75 -3.33 -8.64 -8.47
N TRP A 76 -2.18 -7.97 -8.45
CA TRP A 76 -2.00 -6.64 -7.88
C TRP A 76 -1.83 -5.53 -8.93
N GLY A 77 -1.89 -5.86 -10.23
CA GLY A 77 -1.86 -4.89 -11.33
C GLY A 77 -2.68 -5.30 -12.54
N GLY A 78 -2.54 -4.55 -13.63
CA GLY A 78 -3.38 -4.74 -14.82
C GLY A 78 -4.73 -4.05 -14.65
N SER A 79 -5.79 -4.79 -14.34
CA SER A 79 -7.16 -4.23 -14.25
C SER A 79 -7.34 -3.25 -13.08
N LEU A 80 -8.41 -2.44 -13.13
CA LEU A 80 -8.73 -1.52 -12.04
C LEU A 80 -8.93 -2.27 -10.71
N GLU A 81 -9.62 -3.42 -10.76
CA GLU A 81 -9.91 -4.27 -9.60
C GLU A 81 -8.63 -4.79 -8.97
N ASN A 82 -7.67 -5.23 -9.78
CA ASN A 82 -6.37 -5.71 -9.28
C ASN A 82 -5.53 -4.57 -8.69
N ARG A 83 -5.52 -3.39 -9.32
CA ARG A 83 -4.80 -2.20 -8.81
C ARG A 83 -5.40 -1.70 -7.49
N ALA A 84 -6.73 -1.71 -7.37
CA ALA A 84 -7.45 -1.32 -6.15
C ALA A 84 -7.39 -2.37 -5.03
N ARG A 85 -7.03 -3.61 -5.36
CA ARG A 85 -7.08 -4.77 -4.46
C ARG A 85 -6.39 -4.53 -3.12
N ILE A 86 -5.19 -3.97 -3.12
CA ILE A 86 -4.44 -3.71 -1.88
C ILE A 86 -5.22 -2.77 -0.94
N VAL A 87 -5.85 -1.74 -1.47
CA VAL A 87 -6.63 -0.77 -0.69
C VAL A 87 -7.89 -1.43 -0.13
N LEU A 88 -8.58 -2.21 -0.95
CA LEU A 88 -9.78 -2.94 -0.53
C LEU A 88 -9.45 -3.98 0.54
N GLU A 89 -8.38 -4.76 0.37
CA GLU A 89 -7.94 -5.74 1.38
C GLU A 89 -7.55 -5.05 2.70
N ILE A 90 -6.94 -3.86 2.68
CA ILE A 90 -6.68 -3.07 3.89
C ILE A 90 -7.97 -2.61 4.56
N VAL A 91 -8.92 -2.03 3.81
CA VAL A 91 -10.20 -1.53 4.35
C VAL A 91 -11.00 -2.68 4.95
N ASP A 92 -11.17 -3.77 4.21
CA ASP A 92 -11.93 -4.94 4.67
C ASP A 92 -11.28 -5.59 5.89
N GLY A 93 -9.95 -5.75 5.87
CA GLY A 93 -9.20 -6.28 7.00
C GLY A 93 -9.30 -5.38 8.24
N THR A 94 -9.25 -4.06 8.06
CA THR A 94 -9.39 -3.09 9.17
C THR A 94 -10.79 -3.16 9.78
N ARG A 95 -11.85 -3.21 8.96
CA ARG A 95 -13.23 -3.35 9.45
C ARG A 95 -13.45 -4.66 10.21
N LYS A 96 -12.88 -5.76 9.71
CA LYS A 96 -12.95 -7.07 10.37
C LYS A 96 -12.22 -7.09 11.72
N GLU A 97 -11.02 -6.51 11.79
CA GLU A 97 -10.20 -6.49 13.02
C GLU A 97 -10.78 -5.58 14.11
N LEU A 98 -11.34 -4.43 13.72
CA LEU A 98 -11.78 -3.43 14.70
C LEU A 98 -13.20 -3.63 15.21
N GLY A 99 -14.01 -4.43 14.52
CA GLY A 99 -15.44 -4.57 14.81
C GLY A 99 -16.18 -3.32 14.34
N ALA A 100 -16.82 -3.42 13.18
CA ALA A 100 -17.81 -2.44 12.74
C ALA A 100 -19.19 -2.86 13.23
#